data_AF-A0A246FRP7-F1
#
_entry.id   AF-A0A246FRP7-F1
#
_cell.length_a   1.000
_cell.length_b   1.000
_cell.length_c   1.000
_cell.angle_alpha   90.00
_cell.angle_beta   90.00
_cell.angle_gamma   90.00
#
_symmetry.space_group_name_H-M   'P 1'
#
loop_
_entity.id
_entity.type
_entity.pdbx_description
1 polymer ?
#
loop_
_entity_poly.entity_id
_entity_poly.type
_entity_poly.pdbx_seq_one_letter_code
_entity_poly.pdbx_strand_id
1 'polypeptide(L)' 'MSVVKGGLVVIFIVVLALGVFNGLFVAISAYFGPFYEGDADQSRNFAIWLMGNVGVFAVSTVAGVIWCCRHRRGSEVD' A
#
# COMPACT_ATOMS: atom_id res chain seq x y z
N MET A 1 -19.43 -4.55 -12.73
CA MET A 1 -19.14 -3.75 -11.50
C MET A 1 -19.49 -2.28 -11.76
N SER A 2 -20.25 -1.59 -10.88
CA SER A 2 -20.46 -0.13 -11.02
C SER A 2 -19.17 0.65 -10.69
N VAL A 3 -19.02 1.87 -11.22
CA VAL A 3 -17.84 2.72 -10.97
C VAL A 3 -17.63 2.92 -9.47
N VAL A 4 -18.72 3.20 -8.73
CA VAL A 4 -18.70 3.38 -7.27
C VAL A 4 -18.21 2.13 -6.55
N LYS A 5 -18.75 0.95 -6.88
CA LYS A 5 -18.33 -0.32 -6.26
C LYS A 5 -16.87 -0.65 -6.59
N GLY A 6 -16.43 -0.41 -7.82
CA GLY A 6 -15.03 -0.58 -8.21
C GLY A 6 -14.09 0.35 -7.42
N GLY A 7 -14.46 1.62 -7.29
CA GLY A 7 -13.69 2.59 -6.50
C GLY A 7 -13.55 2.18 -5.03
N LEU A 8 -14.63 1.73 -4.40
CA LEU A 8 -14.60 1.23 -3.01
C LEU A 8 -13.67 0.04 -2.84
N VAL A 9 -13.65 -0.89 -3.81
CA VAL A 9 -12.73 -2.04 -3.78
C VAL A 9 -11.28 -1.59 -3.89
N VAL A 10 -10.96 -0.65 -4.79
CA VAL A 10 -9.58 -0.13 -4.90
C VAL A 10 -9.16 0.56 -3.60
N ILE A 11 -10.01 1.41 -3.02
CA ILE A 11 -9.74 2.07 -1.74
C ILE A 11 -9.48 1.04 -0.64
N PHE A 12 -10.32 0.00 -0.56
CA PHE A 12 -10.15 -1.07 0.43
C PHE A 12 -8.80 -1.81 0.27
N ILE A 13 -8.41 -2.13 -0.97
CA ILE A 13 -7.12 -2.76 -1.27
C ILE A 13 -5.96 -1.86 -0.82
N VAL A 14 -6.03 -0.56 -1.12
CA VAL A 14 -4.99 0.42 -0.74
C VAL A 14 -4.88 0.52 0.77
N VAL A 15 -6.01 0.64 1.49
CA VAL A 15 -6.04 0.71 2.95
C VAL A 15 -5.43 -0.54 3.58
N LEU A 16 -5.79 -1.73 3.08
CA LEU A 16 -5.21 -2.98 3.54
C LEU A 16 -3.70 -3.04 3.28
N ALA A 17 -3.25 -2.68 2.09
CA ALA A 17 -1.84 -2.71 1.72
C ALA A 17 -1.00 -1.75 2.59
N LEU A 18 -1.48 -0.53 2.81
CA LEU A 18 -0.84 0.44 3.70
C LEU A 18 -0.85 -0.04 5.15
N GLY A 19 -1.94 -0.64 5.61
CA GLY A 19 -2.04 -1.21 6.96
C GLY A 19 -1.02 -2.32 7.19
N VAL A 20 -0.90 -3.26 6.24
CA VAL A 20 0.09 -4.34 6.29
C VAL A 20 1.51 -3.79 6.25
N PHE A 21 1.82 -2.87 5.34
CA PHE A 21 3.15 -2.28 5.23
C PHE A 21 3.57 -1.58 6.54
N ASN A 22 2.70 -0.74 7.10
CA ASN A 22 2.98 -0.02 8.34
C ASN A 22 3.06 -0.97 9.54
N GLY A 23 2.18 -1.96 9.62
CA GLY A 23 2.23 -2.99 10.65
C GLY A 23 3.54 -3.76 10.65
N LEU A 24 4.02 -4.17 9.46
CA LEU A 24 5.32 -4.82 9.30
C LEU A 24 6.48 -3.89 9.67
N PHE A 25 6.43 -2.62 9.23
CA PHE A 25 7.47 -1.65 9.55
C PHE A 25 7.60 -1.46 11.08
N VAL A 26 6.48 -1.34 11.79
CA VAL A 26 6.46 -1.27 13.26
C VAL A 26 6.97 -2.55 13.89
N ALA A 27 6.52 -3.73 13.44
CA ALA A 27 6.94 -5.02 14.01
C ALA A 27 8.45 -5.25 13.86
N ILE A 28 9.01 -4.94 12.69
CA ILE A 28 10.45 -5.04 12.42
C ILE A 28 11.21 -4.06 13.33
N SER A 29 10.72 -2.82 13.47
CA SER A 29 11.31 -1.81 14.35
C SER A 29 11.30 -2.25 15.82
N ALA A 30 10.26 -2.95 16.25
CA ALA A 30 10.17 -3.48 17.62
C ALA A 30 11.13 -4.66 17.85
N TYR A 31 11.35 -5.50 16.83
CA TYR A 31 12.20 -6.70 16.94
C TYR A 31 13.70 -6.38 16.89
N PHE A 32 14.13 -5.54 15.94
CA PHE A 32 15.55 -5.22 15.75
C PHE A 32 16.05 -4.09 16.67
N GLY A 33 15.17 -3.53 17.51
CA GLY A 33 15.45 -2.32 18.27
C GLY A 33 15.17 -1.05 17.46
N PRO A 34 15.07 0.11 18.13
CA PRO A 34 14.76 1.36 17.45
C PRO A 34 15.82 1.62 16.38
N PHE A 35 15.37 1.76 15.13
CA PHE A 35 16.18 2.16 13.98
C PHE A 35 16.83 3.56 14.12
N TYR A 36 16.81 4.16 15.31
CA TYR A 36 17.01 5.58 15.58
C TYR A 36 18.07 5.76 16.66
N GLU A 37 19.32 5.37 16.39
CA GLU A 37 20.43 5.65 17.32
C GLU A 37 21.11 7.02 17.03
N GLY A 38 20.79 7.69 15.91
CA GLY A 38 21.25 9.05 15.62
C GLY A 38 20.47 9.76 14.50
N ASP A 39 20.62 11.09 14.38
CA ASP A 39 19.86 11.93 13.44
C ASP A 39 20.01 11.52 11.95
N ALA A 40 21.21 11.08 11.57
CA ALA A 40 21.48 10.60 10.21
C ALA A 40 20.77 9.27 9.91
N ASP A 41 20.66 8.37 10.90
CA ASP A 41 19.93 7.11 10.77
C ASP A 41 18.42 7.36 10.80
N GLN A 42 17.97 8.31 11.61
CA GLN A 42 16.56 8.71 11.66
C GLN A 42 16.05 9.29 10.36
N SER A 43 16.79 10.22 9.75
CA SER A 43 16.40 10.81 8.48
C SER A 43 16.37 9.79 7.33
N ARG A 44 17.35 8.88 7.28
CA ARG A 44 17.39 7.78 6.31
C ARG A 44 16.21 6.83 6.48
N ASN A 45 15.92 6.41 7.70
CA ASN A 45 14.86 5.44 7.97
C ASN A 45 13.46 6.06 7.77
N PHE A 46 13.29 7.34 8.08
CA PHE A 46 12.10 8.10 7.71
C PHE A 46 11.92 8.19 6.19
N ALA A 47 12.99 8.47 5.44
CA ALA A 47 12.94 8.52 3.98
C ALA A 47 12.55 7.17 3.37
N ILE A 48 13.08 6.06 3.89
CA ILE A 48 12.72 4.70 3.47
C ILE A 48 11.24 4.41 3.76
N TRP A 49 10.77 4.72 4.98
CA TRP A 49 9.37 4.55 5.34
C TRP A 49 8.43 5.37 4.46
N LEU A 50 8.78 6.63 4.19
CA LEU A 50 8.01 7.53 3.36
C LEU A 50 7.95 7.04 1.90
N MET A 51 9.10 6.70 1.32
CA MET A 51 9.18 6.14 -0.04
C MET A 51 8.44 4.81 -0.13
N GLY A 52 8.49 3.98 0.90
CA GLY A 52 7.72 2.75 1.01
C GLY A 52 6.21 3.00 0.97
N ASN A 53 5.71 3.96 1.73
CA ASN A 53 4.28 4.34 1.69
C ASN A 53 3.86 4.82 0.30
N VAL A 54 4.65 5.69 -0.34
CA VAL A 54 4.39 6.17 -1.71
C VAL A 54 4.37 5.01 -2.70
N GLY A 55 5.35 4.11 -2.62
CA GLY A 55 5.44 2.93 -3.47
C GLY A 55 4.26 1.97 -3.29
N VAL A 56 3.93 1.62 -2.05
CA VAL A 56 2.79 0.73 -1.72
C VAL A 56 1.48 1.34 -2.19
N PHE A 57 1.26 2.64 -1.95
CA PHE A 57 0.07 3.35 -2.43
C PHE A 57 -0.05 3.30 -3.95
N ALA A 58 1.02 3.62 -4.67
CA ALA A 58 1.02 3.62 -6.14
C ALA A 58 0.77 2.23 -6.71
N VAL A 59 1.52 1.22 -6.24
CA VAL A 59 1.41 -0.16 -6.74
C VAL A 59 0.05 -0.75 -6.44
N SER A 60 -0.47 -0.59 -5.22
CA SER A 60 -1.78 -1.13 -4.83
C SER A 60 -2.93 -0.46 -5.59
N THR A 61 -2.84 0.85 -5.83
CA THR A 61 -3.82 1.59 -6.64
C THR A 61 -3.82 1.07 -8.08
N VAL A 62 -2.65 0.98 -8.73
CA VAL A 62 -2.54 0.50 -10.11
C VAL A 62 -3.03 -0.94 -10.23
N ALA A 63 -2.61 -1.82 -9.31
CA ALA A 63 -3.05 -3.22 -9.29
C ALA A 63 -4.57 -3.33 -9.10
N GLY A 64 -5.14 -2.58 -8.16
CA GLY A 64 -6.59 -2.56 -7.90
C GLY A 64 -7.39 -2.05 -9.10
N VAL A 65 -6.90 -1.02 -9.79
CA VAL A 65 -7.52 -0.49 -11.01
C VAL A 65 -7.45 -1.51 -12.14
N ILE A 66 -6.28 -2.12 -12.39
CA ILE A 66 -6.12 -3.16 -13.41
C ILE A 66 -7.08 -4.33 -13.13
N TRP A 67 -7.16 -4.78 -11.88
CA TRP A 67 -8.08 -5.83 -11.45
C TRP A 67 -9.54 -5.47 -11.74
N CYS A 68 -9.97 -4.26 -11.33
CA CYS A 68 -11.33 -3.78 -11.57
C CYS A 68 -11.66 -3.68 -13.07
N CYS A 69 -10.71 -3.20 -13.89
CA CYS A 69 -10.87 -3.10 -15.33
C CYS A 69 -11.01 -4.47 -16.00
N ARG A 70 -10.20 -5.46 -15.59
CA ARG A 70 -10.30 -6.84 -16.10
C ARG A 70 -11.65 -7.47 -15.76
N HIS A 71 -12.11 -7.31 -14.51
CA HIS A 71 -13.39 -7.86 -14.09
C HIS A 71 -14.59 -7.20 -14.78
N ARG A 72 -14.53 -5.89 -15.07
CA ARG A 72 -15.59 -5.22 -15.85
C ARG A 72 -15.68 -5.76 -17.28
N ARG A 73 -14.55 -5.93 -17.98
CA ARG A 73 -14.53 -6.47 -19.34
C ARG A 73 -15.02 -7.92 -19.42
N GLY A 74 -14.71 -8.74 -18.42
CA GLY A 74 -15.23 -10.11 -18.33
C GLY A 74 -16.74 -10.18 -18.07
N SER A 75 -17.35 -9.13 -17.53
CA SER A 75 -18.80 -9.07 -17.29
C SER A 75 -19.62 -8.62 -18.51
N GLU A 76 -18.95 -8.24 -19.60
CA GLU A 76 -19.55 -7.67 -20.83
C GLU A 76 -19.54 -8.67 -22.00
N VAL A 77 -18.92 -9.84 -21.80
CA VAL A 77 -18.74 -10.91 -22.80
C VAL A 77 -19.64 -12.12 -22.52
N ASP A 78 -20.33 -12.14 -21.37
CA ASP A 78 -21.42 -13.07 -21.03
C ASP A 78 -22.77 -12.35 -21.15
#